data_AF-A0A2W6ZD19-F1
#
_entry.id   AF-A0A2W6ZD19-F1
#
_cell.length_a   1.000
_cell.length_b   1.000
_cell.length_c   1.000
_cell.angle_alpha   90.00
_cell.angle_beta   90.00
_cell.angle_gamma   90.00
#
_symmetry.space_group_name_H-M   'P 1'
#
loop_
_entity.id
_entity.type
_entity.pdbx_description
1 polymer ?
#
loop_
_entity_poly.entity_id
_entity_poly.type
_entity_poly.pdbx_seq_one_letter_code
_entity_poly.pdbx_strand_id
1 'polypeptide(L)' 'MSSPGPRKSPPATTTLRRELPWLIAEAAIFVVLLNANAPELWFWLVVLVVLLAYRLERWLQAAQDGSP' A
#
# COMPACT_ATOMS: atom_id res chain seq x y z
N MET A 1 10.64 23.67 35.04
CA MET A 1 10.85 22.28 34.58
C MET A 1 9.55 21.84 33.91
N SER A 2 9.48 21.92 32.58
CA SER A 2 8.27 21.61 31.81
C SER A 2 8.30 20.13 31.41
N SER A 3 7.33 19.37 31.90
CA SER A 3 7.15 17.94 31.63
C SER A 3 6.76 17.72 30.16
N PRO A 4 7.39 16.81 29.40
CA PRO A 4 6.96 16.52 28.03
C PRO A 4 5.68 15.69 28.11
N GLY A 5 4.55 16.27 27.70
CA GLY A 5 3.27 15.57 27.65
C GLY A 5 3.32 14.31 26.77
N PRO A 6 2.50 13.28 27.07
CA PRO A 6 2.51 12.03 26.33
C PRO A 6 2.16 12.29 24.87
N ARG A 7 3.09 12.00 23.96
CA ARG A 7 2.84 11.96 22.51
C ARG A 7 1.72 10.94 22.28
N LYS A 8 0.50 11.43 22.00
CA LYS A 8 -0.61 10.60 21.53
C LYS A 8 -0.20 10.00 20.19
N SER A 9 0.25 8.74 20.20
CA SER A 9 0.32 7.93 18.99
C SER A 9 -1.10 7.83 18.43
N PRO A 10 -1.33 8.17 17.15
CA PRO A 10 -2.65 7.96 16.54
C PRO A 10 -3.03 6.47 16.65
N PRO A 11 -4.30 6.15 16.90
CA PRO A 11 -4.74 4.77 17.03
C PRO A 11 -4.45 4.04 15.71
N ALA A 12 -3.81 2.86 15.79
CA ALA A 12 -3.40 2.03 14.64
C ALA A 12 -4.53 1.72 13.63
N THR A 13 -5.79 1.97 14.01
CA THR A 13 -7.00 1.77 13.19
C THR A 13 -7.12 2.75 12.01
N THR A 14 -6.49 3.93 12.05
CA THR A 14 -6.50 4.87 10.91
C THR A 14 -5.59 4.44 9.77
N THR A 15 -4.44 3.85 10.08
CA THR A 15 -3.50 3.31 9.08
C THR A 15 -4.13 2.13 8.34
N LEU A 16 -4.75 1.19 9.06
CA LEU A 16 -5.35 0.01 8.42
C LEU A 16 -6.47 0.38 7.45
N ARG A 17 -7.36 1.33 7.83
CA ARG A 17 -8.42 1.81 6.93
C ARG A 17 -7.90 2.52 5.69
N ARG A 18 -6.73 3.16 5.79
CA ARG A 18 -6.08 3.84 4.67
C ARG A 18 -5.44 2.84 3.69
N GLU A 19 -4.91 1.74 4.19
CA GLU A 19 -4.28 0.67 3.41
C GLU A 19 -5.29 -0.37 2.88
N LEU A 20 -6.46 -0.48 3.50
CA LEU A 20 -7.51 -1.43 3.11
C LEU A 20 -7.94 -1.33 1.62
N PRO A 21 -8.22 -0.15 1.04
CA PRO A 21 -8.58 -0.05 -0.37
C PRO A 21 -7.44 -0.50 -1.31
N TRP A 22 -6.18 -0.29 -0.91
CA TRP A 22 -5.01 -0.77 -1.65
C TRP A 22 -4.93 -2.29 -1.66
N LEU A 23 -5.09 -2.91 -0.49
CA LEU A 23 -5.13 -4.37 -0.35
C LEU A 23 -6.28 -5.01 -1.14
N ILE A 24 -7.45 -4.37 -1.16
CA ILE A 24 -8.59 -4.83 -1.95
C ILE A 24 -8.27 -4.80 -3.45
N ALA A 25 -7.62 -3.74 -3.94
CA ALA A 25 -7.23 -3.63 -5.34
C ALA A 25 -6.21 -4.71 -5.74
N GLU A 26 -5.18 -4.96 -4.91
CA GLU A 26 -4.20 -6.03 -5.13
C GLU A 26 -4.87 -7.42 -5.14
N ALA A 27 -5.75 -7.69 -4.17
CA ALA A 27 -6.48 -8.95 -4.09
C ALA A 27 -7.41 -9.16 -5.29
N ALA A 28 -8.12 -8.11 -5.72
CA ALA A 28 -8.99 -8.16 -6.89
C ALA A 28 -8.21 -8.49 -8.16
N ILE A 29 -7.06 -7.85 -8.39
CA ILE A 29 -6.20 -8.14 -9.54
C ILE A 29 -5.62 -9.56 -9.46
N PHE A 30 -5.26 -10.03 -8.27
CA PHE A 30 -4.81 -11.40 -8.08
C PHE A 30 -5.89 -12.42 -8.45
N VAL A 31 -7.14 -12.18 -8.06
CA VAL A 31 -8.29 -13.01 -8.47
C VAL A 31 -8.49 -12.96 -9.99
N VAL A 32 -8.36 -11.78 -10.61
CA VAL A 32 -8.43 -11.65 -12.08
C VAL A 32 -7.32 -12.44 -12.77
N LEU A 33 -6.09 -12.39 -12.26
CA LEU A 33 -4.95 -13.16 -12.77
C LEU A 33 -5.22 -14.67 -12.72
N LEU A 34 -5.86 -15.18 -11.67
CA LEU A 34 -6.19 -16.61 -11.55
C LEU A 34 -7.23 -17.08 -12.58
N ASN A 35 -8.00 -16.17 -13.17
CA ASN A 35 -9.10 -16.49 -14.10
C ASN A 35 -8.94 -15.89 -15.51
N ALA A 36 -7.85 -15.14 -15.77
CA ALA A 36 -7.66 -14.43 -17.04
C ALA A 36 -7.14 -15.36 -18.16
N ASN A 37 -7.60 -15.12 -19.40
CA ASN A 37 -7.02 -15.76 -20.57
C ASN A 37 -5.57 -15.28 -20.82
N ALA A 38 -4.78 -16.05 -21.57
CA ALA A 38 -3.37 -15.76 -21.82
C ALA A 38 -3.02 -14.30 -22.18
N PRO A 39 -3.70 -13.60 -23.12
CA PRO A 39 -3.38 -12.19 -23.41
C PRO A 39 -3.77 -11.22 -22.29
N GLU A 40 -4.89 -11.48 -21.61
CA GLU A 40 -5.38 -10.66 -20.49
C GLU A 40 -4.49 -10.85 -19.26
N LEU A 41 -3.97 -12.06 -19.03
CA LEU A 41 -3.08 -12.38 -17.93
C LEU A 41 -1.84 -11.47 -17.94
N TRP A 42 -1.19 -11.32 -19.09
CA TRP A 42 -0.02 -10.44 -19.21
C TRP A 42 -0.36 -8.97 -18.94
N PHE A 43 -1.51 -8.51 -19.44
CA PHE A 43 -1.99 -7.16 -19.16
C PHE A 43 -2.19 -6.94 -17.65
N TRP A 44 -2.92 -7.83 -16.98
CA TRP A 44 -3.18 -7.74 -15.55
C TRP A 44 -1.91 -7.92 -14.70
N LEU A 45 -0.95 -8.72 -15.17
CA LEU A 45 0.35 -8.88 -14.53
C LEU A 45 1.16 -7.58 -14.56
N VAL A 46 1.19 -6.89 -15.71
CA VAL A 46 1.82 -5.57 -15.80
C VAL A 46 1.13 -4.56 -14.88
N VAL A 47 -0.21 -4.53 -14.85
CA VAL A 47 -0.98 -3.66 -13.95
C VAL A 47 -0.64 -3.96 -12.48
N LEU A 48 -0.55 -5.22 -12.08
CA LEU A 48 -0.15 -5.62 -10.73
C LEU A 48 1.26 -5.14 -10.40
N VAL A 49 2.23 -5.33 -11.31
CA VAL A 49 3.61 -4.89 -11.12
C VAL A 49 3.69 -3.36 -10.95
N VAL A 50 2.96 -2.59 -11.77
CA VAL A 50 2.92 -1.13 -11.68
C VAL A 50 2.32 -0.67 -10.33
N LEU A 51 1.23 -1.30 -9.89
CA LEU A 51 0.62 -1.00 -8.58
C LEU A 51 1.57 -1.30 -7.42
N LEU A 52 2.28 -2.43 -7.47
CA LEU A 52 3.27 -2.81 -6.46
C LEU A 52 4.46 -1.85 -6.47
N ALA A 53 4.96 -1.46 -7.64
CA ALA A 53 6.05 -0.50 -7.78
C ALA A 53 5.66 0.86 -7.20
N TYR A 54 4.48 1.38 -7.54
CA TYR A 54 3.95 2.62 -6.97
C TYR A 54 3.82 2.55 -5.44
N ARG A 55 3.33 1.41 -4.93
CA ARG A 55 3.21 1.18 -3.49
C ARG A 55 4.59 1.19 -2.82
N LEU A 56 5.58 0.55 -3.42
CA LEU A 56 6.95 0.53 -2.89
C LEU A 56 7.58 1.93 -2.90
N GLU A 57 7.42 2.69 -3.98
CA GLU A 57 7.88 4.09 -4.06
C GLU A 57 7.25 4.95 -2.96
N ARG A 58 5.95 4.80 -2.73
CA ARG A 58 5.25 5.51 -1.67
C ARG A 58 5.81 5.17 -0.27
N TRP A 59 6.15 3.90 -0.03
CA TRP A 59 6.78 3.48 1.22
C TRP A 59 8.20 4.05 1.37
N LEU A 60 8.97 4.05 0.29
CA LEU A 60 10.31 4.64 0.27
C LEU A 60 10.28 6.14 0.54
N GLN A 61 9.34 6.88 -0.05
CA GLN A 61 9.16 8.31 0.23
C GLN A 61 8.78 8.54 1.69
N ALA A 62 7.84 7.76 2.24
CA ALA A 62 7.49 7.84 3.66
C ALA A 62 8.68 7.54 4.60
N ALA A 63 9.62 6.68 4.18
CA ALA A 63 10.85 6.40 4.92
C ALA A 63 11.89 7.53 4.80
N GLN A 64 11.93 8.24 3.66
CA GLN A 64 12.82 9.39 3.42
C GLN A 64 12.33 10.65 4.14
N ASP A 65 11.01 10.88 4.18
CA ASP A 65 10.37 11.99 4.90
C ASP A 65 10.57 11.93 6.43
N GLY A 66 11.01 10.77 6.95
CA GLY A 66 11.34 10.53 8.36
C GLY A 66 12.81 10.69 8.72
N SER A 67 13.67 11.19 7.82
CA SER A 67 15.08 11.50 8.16
C SER A 67 15.16 12.72 9.10
N PRO A 68 16.00 12.69 10.16
CA PRO A 68 16.17 13.78 11.13
C PRO A 68 16.77 15.07 10.55
#